data_AF-A0A6V8N4Q2-F1
#
_entry.id   AF-A0A6V8N4Q2-F1
#
_cell.length_a   1.000
_cell.length_b   1.000
_cell.length_c   1.000
_cell.angle_alpha   90.00
_cell.angle_beta   90.00
_cell.angle_gamma   90.00
#
_symmetry.space_group_name_H-M   'P 1'
#
loop_
_entity.id
_entity.type
_entity.pdbx_description
1 polymer ?
#
loop_
_entity_poly.entity_id
_entity_poly.type
_entity_poly.pdbx_seq_one_letter_code
_entity_poly.pdbx_strand_id
1 'polypeptide(L)'
;MNKLQRENAIVFSDAERCLGCHSCELACALAHGGQGLHQAALAGLTLRPRNRVVAAAGVTMPVQCRQCEDAPCAFACPSGAIAQEAGRVVIREKNCVGCKVCIMVCPFGAITVKAEADTVPDGRSNGGVARKCDLCADTGRDLPACVEACPTKAVSLVDLEELRQSLMEARAAELAQTHKHLALRKVKP
;
A
#
# COMPACT_ATOMS: atom_id res chain seq x y z
N MET A 1 -24.64 12.44 1.22
CA MET A 1 -23.54 11.45 1.25
C MET A 1 -24.06 10.10 0.79
N ASN A 2 -23.50 9.55 -0.28
CA ASN A 2 -23.93 8.25 -0.83
C ASN A 2 -23.28 7.12 -0.02
N LYS A 3 -24.02 6.03 0.24
CA LYS A 3 -23.65 4.91 1.15
C LYS A 3 -22.43 4.06 0.71
N LEU A 4 -21.72 4.47 -0.35
CA LEU A 4 -20.63 3.74 -1.02
C LEU A 4 -19.21 4.14 -0.57
N GLN A 5 -19.03 5.01 0.43
CA GLN A 5 -17.71 5.33 1.00
C GLN A 5 -17.41 4.47 2.24
N ARG A 6 -17.17 3.16 2.13
CA ARG A 6 -17.06 2.31 3.34
C ARG A 6 -15.72 1.68 3.65
N GLU A 7 -14.81 1.48 2.70
CA GLU A 7 -13.55 0.79 2.97
C GLU A 7 -12.41 1.39 2.16
N ASN A 8 -11.19 1.32 2.67
CA ASN A 8 -10.05 1.93 2.02
C ASN A 8 -9.59 1.07 0.85
N ALA A 9 -9.30 1.69 -0.30
CA ALA A 9 -8.80 0.96 -1.45
C ALA A 9 -7.37 0.43 -1.18
N ILE A 10 -7.08 -0.78 -1.66
CA ILE A 10 -5.76 -1.40 -1.46
C ILE A 10 -5.12 -1.78 -2.79
N VAL A 11 -3.79 -1.66 -2.84
CA VAL A 11 -2.99 -2.32 -3.87
C VAL A 11 -2.66 -3.72 -3.36
N PHE A 12 -3.21 -4.75 -3.99
CA PHE A 12 -2.96 -6.15 -3.70
C PHE A 12 -1.77 -6.67 -4.50
N SER A 13 -1.13 -7.72 -4.00
CA SER A 13 0.00 -8.37 -4.65
C SER A 13 -0.14 -9.87 -4.57
N ASP A 14 -0.24 -10.49 -5.74
CA ASP A 14 -0.28 -11.92 -5.96
C ASP A 14 1.15 -12.43 -6.14
N ALA A 15 1.60 -13.22 -5.17
CA ALA A 15 2.95 -13.77 -5.17
C ALA A 15 3.15 -14.85 -6.25
N GLU A 16 2.11 -15.61 -6.61
CA GLU A 16 2.22 -16.69 -7.60
C GLU A 16 2.47 -16.14 -9.01
N ARG A 17 1.99 -14.92 -9.26
CA ARG A 17 2.16 -14.22 -10.55
C ARG A 17 3.37 -13.29 -10.59
N CYS A 18 4.03 -13.06 -9.45
CA CYS A 18 5.09 -12.07 -9.37
C CYS A 18 6.43 -12.62 -9.86
N LEU A 19 7.02 -11.97 -10.88
CA LEU A 19 8.33 -12.32 -11.40
C LEU A 19 9.50 -11.66 -10.66
N GLY A 20 9.22 -10.77 -9.69
CA GLY A 20 10.27 -9.97 -9.04
C GLY A 20 11.00 -9.00 -9.99
N CYS A 21 10.40 -8.58 -11.10
CA CYS A 21 11.06 -7.76 -12.14
C CYS A 21 11.33 -6.29 -11.77
N HIS A 22 10.92 -5.83 -10.58
CA HIS A 22 11.08 -4.44 -10.10
C HIS A 22 10.41 -3.33 -10.94
N SER A 23 9.68 -3.64 -12.02
CA SER A 23 8.95 -2.63 -12.81
C SER A 23 8.01 -1.77 -11.98
N CYS A 24 7.37 -2.37 -10.97
CA CYS A 24 6.46 -1.67 -10.06
C CYS A 24 7.18 -0.66 -9.14
N GLU A 25 8.44 -0.89 -8.78
CA GLU A 25 9.25 0.06 -8.01
C GLU A 25 9.66 1.24 -8.90
N LEU A 26 10.18 0.94 -10.09
CA LEU A 26 10.62 1.96 -11.03
C LEU A 26 9.48 2.89 -11.41
N ALA A 27 8.31 2.34 -11.76
CA ALA A 27 7.13 3.12 -12.11
C ALA A 27 6.65 4.00 -10.95
N CYS A 28 6.65 3.46 -9.72
CA CYS A 28 6.28 4.22 -8.54
C CYS A 28 7.25 5.38 -8.29
N ALA A 29 8.56 5.11 -8.31
CA ALA A 29 9.57 6.13 -8.10
C ALA A 29 9.51 7.25 -9.15
N LEU A 30 9.27 6.92 -10.43
CA LEU A 30 9.11 7.91 -11.49
C LEU A 30 7.84 8.75 -11.32
N ALA A 31 6.71 8.13 -10.95
CA ALA A 31 5.45 8.84 -10.71
C ALA A 31 5.55 9.86 -9.57
N HIS A 32 6.43 9.64 -8.59
CA HIS A 32 6.63 10.53 -7.44
C HIS A 32 7.94 11.33 -7.47
N GLY A 33 8.77 11.14 -8.50
CA GLY A 33 10.09 11.76 -8.61
C GLY A 33 10.09 13.16 -9.24
N GLY A 34 8.97 13.60 -9.81
CA GLY A 34 8.82 14.92 -10.45
C GLY A 34 9.68 15.14 -11.69
N GLN A 35 10.42 14.12 -12.15
CA GLN A 35 11.34 14.19 -13.28
C GLN A 35 11.13 12.99 -14.20
N GLY A 36 11.30 13.20 -15.51
CA GLY A 36 11.34 12.10 -16.47
C GLY A 36 12.60 11.25 -16.28
N LEU A 37 12.53 9.95 -16.62
CA LEU A 37 13.60 8.97 -16.38
C LEU A 37 14.98 9.43 -16.85
N HIS A 38 15.06 10.10 -18.00
CA HIS A 38 16.33 10.61 -18.53
C HIS A 38 16.96 11.68 -17.62
N GLN A 39 16.20 12.68 -17.22
CA GLN A 39 16.66 13.74 -16.32
C GLN A 39 17.01 13.19 -14.94
N ALA A 40 16.18 12.28 -14.46
CA ALA A 40 16.41 11.56 -13.22
C ALA A 40 17.73 10.76 -13.26
N ALA A 41 18.02 10.05 -14.36
CA ALA A 41 19.27 9.31 -14.54
C ALA A 41 20.50 10.23 -14.57
N LEU A 42 20.41 11.37 -15.27
CA LEU A 42 21.48 12.38 -15.29
C LEU A 42 21.75 12.98 -13.91
N ALA A 43 20.71 13.13 -13.08
CA ALA A 43 20.81 13.63 -11.72
C ALA A 43 21.25 12.54 -10.69
N GLY A 44 21.60 11.34 -11.13
CA GLY A 44 21.98 10.23 -10.23
C GLY A 44 20.79 9.66 -9.46
N LEU A 45 19.72 9.31 -10.19
CA LEU A 45 18.41 8.90 -9.71
C LEU A 45 18.43 8.17 -8.36
N THR A 46 18.03 8.87 -7.30
CA THR A 46 17.70 8.21 -6.05
C THR A 46 16.25 7.74 -6.13
N LEU A 47 16.06 6.50 -6.60
CA LEU A 47 14.74 5.87 -6.62
C LEU A 47 14.18 5.83 -5.18
N ARG A 48 13.05 6.51 -4.98
CA ARG A 48 12.29 6.49 -3.71
C ARG A 48 10.90 5.89 -3.95
N PRO A 49 10.80 4.61 -4.35
CA PRO A 49 9.52 3.97 -4.54
C PRO A 49 8.78 3.88 -3.20
N ARG A 50 7.44 3.92 -3.28
CA ARG A 50 6.53 3.76 -2.14
C ARG A 50 6.07 2.30 -1.93
N ASN A 51 6.62 1.38 -2.72
CA ASN A 51 6.54 -0.07 -2.65
C ASN A 51 7.96 -0.69 -2.73
N ARG A 52 8.11 -1.94 -2.29
CA ARG A 52 9.39 -2.65 -2.32
C ARG A 52 9.19 -4.12 -2.66
N VAL A 53 9.83 -4.63 -3.71
CA VAL A 53 9.93 -6.06 -3.99
C VAL A 53 10.82 -6.71 -2.94
N VAL A 54 10.27 -7.69 -2.24
CA VAL A 54 10.95 -8.45 -1.19
C VAL A 54 10.93 -9.93 -1.58
N ALA A 55 12.07 -10.59 -1.40
CA ALA A 55 12.19 -12.04 -1.52
C ALA A 55 12.47 -12.63 -0.13
N ALA A 56 11.57 -13.47 0.37
CA ALA A 56 11.70 -14.13 1.67
C ALA A 56 10.96 -15.47 1.67
N ALA A 57 11.55 -16.50 2.29
CA ALA A 57 10.94 -17.83 2.43
C ALA A 57 10.44 -18.45 1.10
N GLY A 58 11.18 -18.25 0.00
CA GLY A 58 10.80 -18.76 -1.32
C GLY A 58 9.70 -17.95 -2.03
N VAL A 59 9.20 -16.88 -1.41
CA VAL A 59 8.17 -15.99 -1.97
C VAL A 59 8.84 -14.69 -2.41
N THR A 60 8.53 -14.22 -3.63
CA THR A 60 8.96 -12.91 -4.13
C THR A 60 7.73 -12.09 -4.49
N MET A 61 7.53 -10.94 -3.85
CA MET A 61 6.42 -10.04 -4.16
C MET A 61 6.71 -8.61 -3.69
N PRO A 62 6.05 -7.59 -4.26
CA PRO A 62 6.07 -6.26 -3.70
C PRO A 62 5.29 -6.19 -2.38
N VAL A 63 5.86 -5.43 -1.44
CA VAL A 63 5.27 -5.02 -0.18
C VAL A 63 5.01 -3.51 -0.25
N GLN A 64 3.80 -3.11 0.15
CA GLN A 64 3.35 -1.73 0.16
C GLN A 64 2.30 -1.51 1.25
N CYS A 65 1.92 -0.25 1.47
CA CYS A 65 0.91 0.09 2.46
C CYS A 65 -0.44 -0.54 2.11
N ARG A 66 -1.07 -1.15 3.11
CA ARG A 66 -2.40 -1.78 3.01
C ARG A 66 -3.57 -0.82 3.28
N GLN A 67 -3.30 0.48 3.45
CA GLN A 67 -4.30 1.51 3.72
C GLN A 67 -5.30 1.14 4.84
N CYS A 68 -4.82 0.56 5.94
CA CYS A 68 -5.67 -0.01 6.99
C CYS A 68 -6.79 0.95 7.43
N GLU A 69 -8.00 0.42 7.60
CA GLU A 69 -9.15 1.11 8.18
C GLU A 69 -8.89 1.49 9.64
N ASP A 70 -8.26 0.60 10.40
CA ASP A 70 -7.71 0.92 11.71
C ASP A 70 -6.20 1.11 11.56
N ALA A 71 -5.79 2.35 11.32
CA ALA A 71 -4.43 2.72 10.94
C ALA A 71 -3.56 3.00 12.18
N PRO A 72 -2.80 2.03 12.73
CA PRO A 72 -1.97 2.27 13.92
C PRO A 72 -0.92 3.35 13.69
N CYS A 73 -0.45 3.49 12.44
CA CYS A 73 0.47 4.55 12.06
C CYS A 73 -0.12 5.97 12.19
N ALA A 74 -1.44 6.13 11.99
CA ALA A 74 -2.13 7.40 12.21
C ALA A 74 -2.28 7.68 13.71
N PHE A 75 -2.76 6.68 14.46
CA PHE A 75 -2.93 6.78 15.91
C PHE A 75 -1.64 7.11 16.66
N ALA A 76 -0.52 6.51 16.24
CA ALA A 76 0.77 6.70 16.88
C ALA A 76 1.54 7.95 16.41
N CYS A 77 0.99 8.76 15.48
CA CYS A 77 1.70 9.92 14.95
C CYS A 77 1.61 11.13 15.89
N PRO A 78 2.68 11.54 16.59
CA PRO A 78 2.59 12.60 17.59
C PRO A 78 2.38 13.99 16.97
N SER A 79 2.78 14.20 15.71
CA SER A 79 2.60 15.49 15.02
C SER A 79 1.27 15.58 14.26
N GLY A 80 0.45 14.52 14.26
CA GLY A 80 -0.79 14.47 13.48
C GLY A 80 -0.56 14.50 11.96
N ALA A 81 0.64 14.17 11.49
CA ALA A 81 0.97 14.17 10.06
C ALA A 81 0.29 13.05 9.27
N ILE A 82 -0.23 12.02 9.95
CA ILE A 82 -0.85 10.86 9.33
C ILE A 82 -2.34 10.84 9.71
N ALA A 83 -3.23 10.79 8.73
CA ALA A 83 -4.67 10.89 8.93
C ALA A 83 -5.45 10.00 7.95
N GLN A 84 -6.73 9.73 8.24
CA GLN A 84 -7.64 9.11 7.30
C GLN A 84 -8.45 10.16 6.55
N GLU A 85 -8.39 10.11 5.22
CA GLU A 85 -9.00 11.10 4.34
C GLU A 85 -9.43 10.43 3.04
N ALA A 86 -10.67 10.65 2.61
CA ALA A 86 -11.19 10.20 1.32
C ALA A 86 -10.95 8.71 1.00
N GLY A 87 -11.16 7.81 1.96
CA GLY A 87 -11.00 6.36 1.74
C GLY A 87 -9.54 5.90 1.63
N ARG A 88 -8.60 6.64 2.24
CA ARG A 88 -7.20 6.24 2.34
C ARG A 88 -6.56 6.80 3.61
N VAL A 89 -5.44 6.21 4.01
CA VAL A 89 -4.52 6.79 5.00
C VAL A 89 -3.56 7.71 4.25
N VAL A 90 -3.41 8.97 4.64
CA VAL A 90 -2.50 9.94 4.01
C VAL A 90 -1.37 10.34 4.95
N ILE A 91 -0.21 10.68 4.39
CA ILE A 91 0.87 11.34 5.12
C ILE A 91 1.02 12.75 4.56
N ARG A 92 0.76 13.76 5.39
CA ARG A 92 1.04 15.17 5.09
C ARG A 92 2.52 15.40 5.35
N GLU A 93 3.34 15.18 4.33
CA GLU A 93 4.81 15.21 4.42
C GLU A 93 5.35 16.47 5.11
N LYS A 94 4.74 17.64 4.87
CA LYS A 94 5.09 18.93 5.48
C LYS A 94 4.92 19.00 7.00
N ASN A 95 4.04 18.17 7.57
CA ASN A 95 3.78 18.12 9.02
C ASN A 95 4.60 17.02 9.71
N CYS A 96 5.37 16.24 8.94
CA CYS A 96 6.17 15.14 9.47
C CYS A 96 7.42 15.67 10.16
N VAL A 97 7.63 15.25 11.40
CA VAL A 97 8.82 15.60 12.21
C VAL A 97 9.92 14.53 12.16
N GLY A 98 9.68 13.44 11.43
CA GLY A 98 10.66 12.37 11.24
C GLY A 98 10.94 11.51 12.48
N CYS A 99 10.00 11.43 13.43
CA CYS A 99 10.14 10.68 14.69
C CYS A 99 10.19 9.15 14.55
N LYS A 100 9.88 8.60 13.37
CA LYS A 100 9.94 7.16 13.02
C LYS A 100 8.98 6.23 13.79
N VAL A 101 8.12 6.77 14.67
CA VAL A 101 7.12 5.96 15.41
C VAL A 101 6.21 5.17 14.47
N CYS A 102 5.79 5.79 13.36
CA CYS A 102 4.96 5.15 12.34
C CYS A 102 5.60 3.89 11.72
N ILE A 103 6.94 3.79 11.65
CA ILE A 103 7.63 2.59 11.18
C ILE A 103 7.44 1.46 12.18
N MET A 104 7.62 1.74 13.48
CA MET A 104 7.58 0.73 14.54
C MET A 104 6.20 0.09 14.69
N VAL A 105 5.14 0.83 14.39
CA VAL A 105 3.75 0.35 14.54
C VAL A 105 3.14 -0.19 13.24
N CYS A 106 3.85 -0.10 12.10
CA CYS A 106 3.33 -0.62 10.84
C CYS A 106 3.53 -2.14 10.76
N PRO A 107 2.46 -2.95 10.80
CA PRO A 107 2.61 -4.41 10.80
C PRO A 107 3.12 -4.96 9.46
N PHE A 108 3.06 -4.15 8.40
CA PHE A 108 3.48 -4.53 7.05
C PHE A 108 4.88 -4.03 6.68
N GLY A 109 5.55 -3.27 7.56
CA GLY A 109 6.86 -2.67 7.24
C GLY A 109 6.82 -1.71 6.04
N ALA A 110 5.66 -1.14 5.74
CA ALA A 110 5.40 -0.42 4.49
C ALA A 110 5.69 1.08 4.53
N ILE A 111 6.20 1.59 5.66
CA ILE A 111 6.51 3.00 5.87
C ILE A 111 8.02 3.17 5.90
N THR A 112 8.52 4.12 5.12
CA THR A 112 9.93 4.51 5.13
C THR A 112 10.04 5.93 5.68
N VAL A 113 11.15 6.25 6.36
CA VAL A 113 11.49 7.62 6.75
C VAL A 113 12.89 7.89 6.25
N LYS A 114 13.04 8.90 5.39
CA LYS A 114 14.34 9.29 4.82
C LYS A 114 14.53 10.79 4.94
N ALA A 115 15.78 11.22 5.08
CA ALA A 115 16.11 12.64 4.95
C ALA A 115 15.91 13.09 3.50
N GLU A 116 15.34 14.28 3.31
CA GLU A 116 15.33 14.92 1.99
C GLU A 116 16.45 15.95 1.91
N ALA A 117 16.98 16.16 0.70
CA ALA A 117 18.07 17.11 0.50
C ALA A 117 17.67 18.53 0.91
N ASP A 118 16.38 18.87 0.73
CA ASP A 118 15.84 20.21 0.96
C ASP A 118 15.24 20.38 2.37
N THR A 119 15.20 19.31 3.18
CA THR A 119 14.67 19.37 4.55
C THR A 119 15.81 19.44 5.55
N VAL A 120 16.03 20.63 6.09
CA VAL A 120 17.04 20.89 7.13
C VAL A 120 16.40 20.75 8.52
N PRO A 121 17.09 20.15 9.50
CA PRO A 121 16.62 20.18 10.88
C PRO A 121 16.44 21.62 11.37
N ASP A 122 15.24 21.97 11.84
CA ASP A 122 14.84 23.33 12.25
C ASP A 122 14.40 23.41 13.71
N GLY A 123 14.69 22.35 14.49
CA GLY A 123 14.21 22.18 15.86
C GLY A 123 12.77 21.65 15.97
N ARG A 124 11.98 21.66 14.88
CA ARG A 124 10.65 21.04 14.80
C ARG A 124 10.70 19.71 14.06
N SER A 125 11.52 19.61 13.03
CA SER A 125 11.79 18.38 12.28
C SER A 125 13.26 17.98 12.41
N ASN A 126 13.54 16.68 12.32
CA ASN A 126 14.89 16.16 12.17
C ASN A 126 15.33 16.04 10.69
N GLY A 127 14.56 16.61 9.76
CA GLY A 127 14.77 16.49 8.32
C GLY A 127 14.28 15.18 7.71
N GLY A 128 13.82 14.22 8.51
CA GLY A 128 13.24 12.97 8.03
C GLY A 128 11.77 13.11 7.65
N VAL A 129 11.41 12.61 6.46
CA VAL A 129 10.03 12.60 5.97
C VAL A 129 9.55 11.16 5.81
N ALA A 130 8.40 10.87 6.41
CA ALA A 130 7.73 9.58 6.28
C ALA A 130 7.05 9.45 4.91
N ARG A 131 7.24 8.32 4.24
CA ARG A 131 6.64 8.00 2.94
C ARG A 131 6.08 6.58 2.95
N LYS A 132 4.92 6.41 2.31
CA LYS A 132 4.23 5.14 2.10
C LYS A 132 3.39 5.25 0.83
N CYS A 133 2.87 4.12 0.32
CA CYS A 133 1.90 4.15 -0.78
C CYS A 133 0.74 5.10 -0.45
N ASP A 134 0.44 6.01 -1.37
CA ASP A 134 -0.61 7.03 -1.31
C ASP A 134 -1.69 6.79 -2.38
N LEU A 135 -1.67 5.58 -2.99
CA LEU A 135 -2.49 5.18 -4.13
C LEU A 135 -2.28 6.04 -5.38
N CYS A 136 -1.16 6.75 -5.48
CA CYS A 136 -0.87 7.69 -6.56
C CYS A 136 -1.93 8.81 -6.71
N ALA A 137 -2.73 9.08 -5.66
CA ALA A 137 -3.89 9.96 -5.77
C ALA A 137 -3.55 11.38 -6.24
N ASP A 138 -2.36 11.87 -5.89
CA ASP A 138 -1.91 13.22 -6.17
C ASP A 138 -1.03 13.30 -7.45
N THR A 139 -1.00 12.23 -8.25
CA THR A 139 -0.20 12.16 -9.49
C THR A 139 -1.00 12.41 -10.77
N GLY A 140 -2.32 12.60 -10.66
CA GLY A 140 -3.23 12.78 -11.81
C GLY A 140 -3.47 11.51 -12.64
N ARG A 141 -3.13 10.34 -12.11
CA ARG A 141 -3.36 9.02 -12.74
C ARG A 141 -4.67 8.41 -12.26
N ASP A 142 -5.35 7.68 -13.15
CA ASP A 142 -6.55 6.92 -12.82
C ASP A 142 -6.24 5.64 -12.03
N LEU A 143 -5.08 5.02 -12.29
CA LEU A 143 -4.60 3.84 -11.59
C LEU A 143 -3.20 4.09 -10.99
N PRO A 144 -2.84 3.39 -9.89
CA PRO A 144 -1.49 3.46 -9.36
C PRO A 144 -0.46 3.01 -10.41
N ALA A 145 0.64 3.76 -10.54
CA ALA A 145 1.68 3.49 -11.53
C ALA A 145 2.26 2.07 -11.42
N CYS A 146 2.30 1.51 -10.20
CA CYS A 146 2.76 0.13 -9.96
C CYS A 146 1.81 -0.95 -10.50
N VAL A 147 0.51 -0.66 -10.57
CA VAL A 147 -0.52 -1.54 -11.15
C VAL A 147 -0.39 -1.52 -12.67
N GLU A 148 -0.30 -0.32 -13.26
CA GLU A 148 -0.15 -0.14 -14.71
C GLU A 148 1.12 -0.80 -15.26
N ALA A 149 2.23 -0.70 -14.51
CA ALA A 149 3.54 -1.19 -14.96
C ALA A 149 3.76 -2.70 -14.76
N CYS A 150 2.83 -3.42 -14.13
CA CYS A 150 3.05 -4.84 -13.81
C CYS A 150 2.78 -5.74 -15.04
N PRO A 151 3.80 -6.36 -15.66
CA PRO A 151 3.62 -7.11 -16.90
C PRO A 151 2.77 -8.37 -16.73
N THR A 152 2.81 -8.99 -15.55
CA THR A 152 2.05 -10.21 -15.24
C THR A 152 0.71 -9.94 -14.57
N LYS A 153 0.38 -8.67 -14.29
CA LYS A 153 -0.77 -8.25 -13.47
C LYS A 153 -0.77 -8.90 -12.07
N ALA A 154 0.42 -9.13 -11.52
CA ALA A 154 0.60 -9.58 -10.14
C ALA A 154 0.24 -8.48 -9.12
N VAL A 155 0.24 -7.22 -9.54
CA VAL A 155 -0.15 -6.08 -8.71
C VAL A 155 -1.45 -5.52 -9.25
N SER A 156 -2.46 -5.39 -8.40
CA SER A 156 -3.79 -4.89 -8.76
C SER A 156 -4.31 -3.89 -7.74
N LEU A 157 -5.09 -2.91 -8.19
CA LEU A 157 -5.95 -2.12 -7.31
C LEU A 157 -7.21 -2.95 -7.08
N VAL A 158 -7.58 -3.17 -5.81
CA VAL A 158 -8.68 -4.04 -5.46
C VAL A 158 -9.76 -3.25 -4.73
N ASP A 159 -10.99 -3.39 -5.24
CA ASP A 159 -12.21 -3.06 -4.51
C ASP A 159 -12.50 -4.21 -3.53
N LEU A 160 -12.65 -3.88 -2.25
CA LEU A 160 -12.86 -4.89 -1.21
C LEU A 160 -14.21 -5.58 -1.32
N GLU A 161 -15.22 -4.94 -1.91
CA GLU A 161 -16.54 -5.56 -2.10
C GLU A 161 -16.47 -6.65 -3.17
N GLU A 162 -15.81 -6.36 -4.30
CA GLU A 162 -15.60 -7.36 -5.37
C GLU A 162 -14.74 -8.54 -4.87
N LEU A 163 -13.69 -8.24 -4.08
CA LEU A 163 -12.86 -9.26 -3.46
C LEU A 163 -13.68 -10.12 -2.49
N ARG A 164 -14.48 -9.49 -1.63
CA ARG A 164 -15.35 -10.18 -0.67
C ARG A 164 -16.32 -11.11 -1.38
N GLN A 165 -16.97 -10.63 -2.43
CA GLN A 165 -17.90 -11.45 -3.22
C GLN A 165 -17.19 -12.66 -3.83
N SER A 166 -16.03 -12.45 -4.46
CA SER A 166 -15.22 -13.52 -5.05
C SER A 166 -14.78 -14.56 -4.02
N LEU A 167 -14.39 -14.11 -2.81
CA LEU A 167 -14.03 -15.00 -1.70
C LEU A 167 -15.24 -15.79 -1.20
N MET A 168 -16.41 -15.17 -1.07
CA MET A 168 -17.64 -15.84 -0.64
C MET A 168 -18.05 -16.94 -1.62
N GLU A 169 -18.00 -16.67 -2.92
CA GLU A 169 -18.32 -17.65 -3.96
C GLU A 169 -17.35 -18.84 -3.95
N ALA A 170 -16.04 -18.57 -3.87
CA ALA A 170 -15.02 -19.62 -3.77
C ALA A 170 -15.22 -20.50 -2.52
N ARG A 171 -15.45 -19.89 -1.35
CA ARG A 171 -15.68 -20.63 -0.10
C ARG A 171 -17.00 -21.38 -0.09
N ALA A 172 -18.07 -20.83 -0.67
CA ALA A 172 -19.34 -21.54 -0.81
C ALA A 172 -19.18 -22.81 -1.65
N ALA A 173 -18.41 -22.76 -2.74
CA ALA A 173 -18.12 -23.94 -3.56
C ALA A 173 -17.36 -25.03 -2.79
N GLU A 174 -16.32 -24.67 -2.03
CA GLU A 174 -15.54 -25.61 -1.19
C GLU A 174 -16.40 -26.21 -0.07
N LEU A 175 -17.19 -25.39 0.63
CA LEU A 175 -18.08 -25.82 1.70
C LEU A 175 -19.17 -26.75 1.16
N ALA A 176 -19.74 -26.45 -0.02
CA ALA A 176 -20.74 -27.30 -0.64
C ALA A 176 -20.22 -28.71 -0.94
N GLN A 177 -18.93 -28.85 -1.30
CA GLN A 177 -18.32 -30.18 -1.47
C GLN A 177 -18.17 -30.90 -0.13
N THR A 178 -17.71 -30.20 0.91
CA THR A 178 -17.50 -30.77 2.24
C THR A 178 -18.81 -31.19 2.91
N HIS A 179 -19.84 -30.35 2.82
CA HIS A 179 -21.14 -30.59 3.45
C HIS A 179 -21.89 -31.80 2.90
N LYS A 180 -21.58 -32.27 1.67
CA LYS A 180 -22.18 -33.51 1.11
C LYS A 180 -21.97 -34.72 2.00
N HIS A 181 -20.93 -34.71 2.83
CA HIS A 181 -20.58 -35.81 3.72
C HIS A 181 -20.87 -35.50 5.21
N LEU A 182 -21.40 -34.33 5.55
CA LEU A 182 -21.78 -33.97 6.92
C LEU A 182 -23.26 -34.23 7.19
N ALA A 183 -23.55 -35.13 8.13
CA ALA A 183 -24.87 -35.27 8.74
C ALA A 183 -25.00 -34.32 9.94
N LEU A 184 -25.45 -33.08 9.70
CA LEU A 184 -25.66 -32.11 10.78
C LEU A 184 -26.95 -32.40 11.54
N ARG A 185 -26.86 -32.50 12.88
CA ARG A 185 -28.02 -32.64 13.77
C ARG A 185 -28.66 -31.26 13.95
N LYS A 186 -29.89 -31.08 13.47
CA LYS A 186 -30.62 -29.81 13.64
C LYS A 186 -30.95 -29.62 15.12
N VAL A 187 -30.51 -28.50 15.69
CA VAL A 187 -30.95 -28.05 17.01
C VAL A 187 -32.38 -27.52 16.85
N LYS A 188 -33.34 -28.09 17.57
CA LYS A 188 -34.70 -27.49 17.66
C LYS A 188 -34.59 -26.19 18.47
N PRO A 189 -35.28 -25.12 18.04
CA PRO A 189 -35.31 -23.85 18.79
C PRO A 189 -35.90 -24.03 20.19
#